data_AF-V4NVC8-F1
#
_entry.id   AF-V4NVC8-F1
#
_cell.length_a   1.000
_cell.length_b   1.000
_cell.length_c   1.000
_cell.angle_alpha   90.00
_cell.angle_beta   90.00
_cell.angle_gamma   90.00
#
_symmetry.space_group_name_H-M   'P 1'
#
loop_
_entity.id
_entity.type
_entity.pdbx_description
1 polymer ?
#
loop_
_entity_poly.entity_id
_entity_poly.type
_entity_poly.pdbx_seq_one_letter_code
_entity_poly.pdbx_strand_id
1 'polypeptide(L)'
;MSDTPAVLRLNSDARMELRRIGREGHPLLIIDDVLAEPEALIADALLADFAPPPHTRYPGLNAPLPAHYANGIVAAVNPLLARVFGMPAHLPKTLFGFFALATQAPEELEPIQKIPHHDSPDPFRIAMVHYLCRDMAGGTAFFRHKATGFEGVDARRRAAYVEQAALELEASGAGLTRHVNDETPNFEQIDFAPLKFNRLIIYRSHVLHSGLLEGASLSADPAVGRLTANSFIDIQRPAQSLS
;
A
#
# COMPACT_ATOMS: atom_id res chain seq x y z
N MET A 1 4.31 -16.86 33.57
CA MET A 1 3.16 -16.42 32.75
C MET A 1 3.30 -17.12 31.42
N SER A 2 2.25 -17.82 30.98
CA SER A 2 2.27 -18.62 29.74
C SER A 2 2.36 -17.65 28.55
N ASP A 3 3.52 -17.62 27.93
CA ASP A 3 3.79 -16.86 26.71
C ASP A 3 3.22 -17.64 25.52
N THR A 4 1.89 -17.65 25.42
CA THR A 4 1.23 -18.17 24.22
C THR A 4 1.46 -17.12 23.14
N PRO A 5 2.13 -17.45 22.01
CA PRO A 5 2.38 -16.47 20.97
C PRO A 5 1.05 -15.89 20.51
N ALA A 6 0.96 -14.56 20.44
CA ALA A 6 -0.22 -13.89 19.91
C ALA A 6 -0.55 -14.49 18.54
N VAL A 7 -1.81 -14.87 18.32
CA VAL A 7 -2.28 -15.44 17.05
C VAL A 7 -3.20 -14.41 16.40
N LEU A 8 -2.95 -14.11 15.13
CA LEU A 8 -3.85 -13.24 14.36
C LEU A 8 -5.23 -13.91 14.23
N ARG A 9 -6.27 -13.21 14.66
CA ARG A 9 -7.65 -13.68 14.52
C ARG A 9 -8.40 -12.85 13.49
N LEU A 10 -8.89 -13.52 12.45
CA LEU A 10 -9.78 -12.91 11.47
C LEU A 10 -11.18 -12.75 12.06
N ASN A 11 -11.86 -11.69 11.67
CA ASN A 11 -13.27 -11.51 11.99
C ASN A 11 -14.14 -12.38 11.07
N SER A 12 -15.04 -13.19 11.65
CA SER A 12 -16.00 -13.98 10.87
C SER A 12 -17.02 -13.11 10.12
N ASP A 13 -17.25 -11.90 10.60
CA ASP A 13 -18.20 -10.94 10.03
C ASP A 13 -17.51 -9.94 9.09
N ALA A 14 -16.24 -10.18 8.73
CA ALA A 14 -15.51 -9.36 7.78
C ALA A 14 -16.26 -9.27 6.45
N ARG A 15 -16.35 -8.06 5.90
CA ARG A 15 -17.08 -7.80 4.65
C ARG A 15 -16.12 -7.60 3.50
N MET A 16 -16.34 -8.32 2.41
CA MET A 16 -15.47 -8.29 1.25
C MET A 16 -16.13 -7.60 0.08
N GLU A 17 -15.38 -6.75 -0.61
CA GLU A 17 -15.78 -6.10 -1.86
C GLU A 17 -14.66 -6.29 -2.88
N LEU A 18 -15.00 -6.70 -4.10
CA LEU A 18 -14.08 -6.78 -5.22
C LEU A 18 -14.47 -5.74 -6.27
N ARG A 19 -13.58 -4.80 -6.54
CA ARG A 19 -13.70 -3.80 -7.60
C ARG A 19 -12.73 -4.06 -8.74
N ARG A 20 -13.03 -3.46 -9.90
CA ARG A 20 -12.17 -3.43 -11.09
C ARG A 20 -11.79 -1.97 -11.33
N ILE A 21 -10.52 -1.65 -11.07
CA ILE A 21 -9.99 -0.31 -11.22
C ILE A 21 -9.80 0.00 -12.70
N GLY A 22 -10.31 1.17 -13.12
CA GLY A 22 -10.00 1.76 -14.41
C GLY A 22 -10.42 0.93 -15.62
N ARG A 23 -9.79 1.22 -16.76
CA ARG A 23 -10.04 0.57 -18.05
C ARG A 23 -9.27 -0.74 -18.19
N GLU A 24 -8.13 -0.87 -17.52
CA GLU A 24 -7.33 -2.11 -17.50
C GLU A 24 -7.96 -3.18 -16.58
N GLY A 25 -8.92 -2.79 -15.74
CA GLY A 25 -9.71 -3.71 -14.92
C GLY A 25 -8.90 -4.40 -13.83
N HIS A 26 -7.87 -3.72 -13.29
CA HIS A 26 -7.04 -4.28 -12.23
C HIS A 26 -7.89 -4.60 -10.99
N PRO A 27 -7.77 -5.80 -10.40
CA PRO A 27 -8.51 -6.14 -9.19
C PRO A 27 -8.09 -5.26 -8.01
N LEU A 28 -9.09 -4.76 -7.28
CA LEU A 28 -8.95 -4.19 -5.95
C LEU A 28 -9.85 -4.98 -5.01
N LEU A 29 -9.25 -5.67 -4.05
CA LEU A 29 -9.98 -6.37 -3.02
C LEU A 29 -9.97 -5.53 -1.74
N ILE A 30 -11.14 -5.26 -1.19
CA ILE A 30 -11.34 -4.53 0.05
C ILE A 30 -11.96 -5.49 1.05
N ILE A 31 -11.40 -5.54 2.25
CA ILE A 31 -11.90 -6.35 3.36
C ILE A 31 -12.08 -5.42 4.57
N ASP A 32 -13.33 -5.13 4.88
CA ASP A 32 -13.73 -4.36 6.05
C ASP A 32 -13.76 -5.24 7.28
N ASP A 33 -13.36 -4.65 8.41
CA ASP A 33 -13.40 -5.28 9.71
C ASP A 33 -12.57 -6.59 9.73
N VAL A 34 -11.38 -6.61 9.08
CA VAL A 34 -10.63 -7.84 8.74
C VAL A 34 -10.16 -8.64 9.96
N LEU A 35 -9.71 -7.96 11.02
CA LEU A 35 -9.29 -8.61 12.27
C LEU A 35 -10.41 -8.57 13.31
N ALA A 36 -10.52 -9.62 14.12
CA ALA A 36 -11.41 -9.64 15.28
C ALA A 36 -10.91 -8.73 16.41
N GLU A 37 -9.58 -8.60 16.54
CA GLU A 37 -8.90 -7.86 17.61
C GLU A 37 -7.83 -6.91 17.04
N PRO A 38 -8.21 -5.89 16.23
CA PRO A 38 -7.25 -4.97 15.61
C PRO A 38 -6.48 -4.12 16.65
N GLU A 39 -7.03 -3.97 17.85
CA GLU A 39 -6.47 -3.18 18.95
C GLU A 39 -5.15 -3.77 19.45
N ALA A 40 -4.97 -5.09 19.36
CA ALA A 40 -3.70 -5.74 19.68
C ALA A 40 -2.57 -5.24 18.77
N LEU A 41 -2.87 -5.03 17.48
CA LEU A 41 -1.89 -4.57 16.50
C LEU A 41 -1.54 -3.08 16.69
N ILE A 42 -2.48 -2.27 17.17
CA ILE A 42 -2.20 -0.90 17.60
C ILE A 42 -1.30 -0.91 18.84
N ALA A 43 -1.56 -1.80 19.81
CA ALA A 43 -0.73 -1.93 21.00
C ALA A 43 0.72 -2.30 20.65
N ASP A 44 0.93 -3.18 19.67
CA ASP A 44 2.28 -3.47 19.15
C ASP A 44 2.93 -2.23 18.53
N ALA A 45 2.18 -1.46 17.73
CA ALA A 45 2.68 -0.24 17.12
C ALA A 45 3.07 0.82 18.18
N LEU A 46 2.30 0.97 19.25
CA LEU A 46 2.62 1.90 20.35
C LEU A 46 3.94 1.57 21.07
N LEU A 47 4.39 0.32 20.99
CA LEU A 47 5.64 -0.15 21.59
C LEU A 47 6.80 -0.22 20.58
N ALA A 48 6.54 0.06 19.30
CA ALA A 48 7.51 -0.10 18.23
C ALA A 48 8.39 1.16 18.05
N ASP A 49 9.64 0.96 17.68
CA ASP A 49 10.56 2.05 17.37
C ASP A 49 10.37 2.54 15.93
N PHE A 50 9.70 3.68 15.78
CA PHE A 50 9.49 4.34 14.49
C PHE A 50 10.71 5.19 14.11
N ALA A 51 11.20 5.02 12.88
CA ALA A 51 12.31 5.78 12.34
C ALA A 51 12.14 6.07 10.83
N PRO A 52 12.82 7.09 10.28
CA PRO A 52 12.85 7.33 8.85
C PRO A 52 13.39 6.09 8.10
N PRO A 53 12.69 5.58 7.07
CA PRO A 53 13.11 4.39 6.35
C PRO A 53 14.32 4.65 5.45
N PRO A 54 15.41 3.85 5.50
CA PRO A 54 16.65 4.14 4.78
C PRO A 54 16.58 3.94 3.25
N HIS A 55 15.57 3.21 2.75
CA HIS A 55 15.53 2.73 1.37
C HIS A 55 14.17 2.92 0.66
N THR A 56 13.30 3.74 1.24
CA THR A 56 11.98 4.03 0.64
C THR A 56 11.76 5.53 0.58
N ARG A 57 10.93 5.99 -0.35
CA ARG A 57 10.49 7.38 -0.42
C ARG A 57 9.20 7.64 0.38
N TYR A 58 8.92 6.80 1.36
CA TYR A 58 7.72 6.95 2.18
C TYR A 58 7.77 8.28 2.98
N PRO A 59 6.69 9.09 2.98
CA PRO A 59 6.69 10.44 3.56
C PRO A 59 6.49 10.42 5.09
N GLY A 60 7.37 9.72 5.81
CA GLY A 60 7.31 9.65 7.27
C GLY A 60 8.13 8.52 7.89
N LEU A 61 7.60 7.90 8.93
CA LEU A 61 8.32 6.95 9.78
C LEU A 61 7.78 5.53 9.59
N ASN A 62 8.67 4.55 9.67
CA ASN A 62 8.34 3.13 9.63
C ASN A 62 8.83 2.40 10.89
N ALA A 63 8.14 1.33 11.24
CA ALA A 63 8.57 0.36 12.26
C ALA A 63 8.29 -1.08 11.79
N PRO A 64 8.99 -2.10 12.30
CA PRO A 64 8.74 -3.50 11.92
C PRO A 64 7.32 -3.96 12.26
N LEU A 65 6.72 -4.80 11.40
CA LEU A 65 5.48 -5.51 11.75
C LEU A 65 5.78 -6.66 12.72
N PRO A 66 4.85 -6.96 13.66
CA PRO A 66 5.01 -8.11 14.53
C PRO A 66 4.85 -9.42 13.75
N ALA A 67 5.62 -10.44 14.14
CA ALA A 67 5.69 -11.71 13.42
C ALA A 67 4.34 -12.43 13.29
N HIS A 68 3.48 -12.31 14.31
CA HIS A 68 2.16 -12.93 14.30
C HIS A 68 1.24 -12.33 13.23
N TYR A 69 1.35 -11.03 12.95
CA TYR A 69 0.63 -10.39 11.87
C TYR A 69 1.12 -10.90 10.51
N ALA A 70 2.43 -10.87 10.29
CA ALA A 70 3.04 -11.31 9.04
C ALA A 70 2.67 -12.76 8.68
N ASN A 71 2.75 -13.67 9.64
CA ASN A 71 2.42 -15.09 9.43
C ASN A 71 0.92 -15.32 9.24
N GLY A 72 0.10 -14.69 10.09
CA GLY A 72 -1.35 -14.87 10.07
C GLY A 72 -1.99 -14.32 8.81
N ILE A 73 -1.56 -13.13 8.36
CA ILE A 73 -2.23 -12.45 7.24
C ILE A 73 -1.97 -13.17 5.92
N VAL A 74 -0.76 -13.68 5.67
CA VAL A 74 -0.44 -14.44 4.46
C VAL A 74 -1.31 -15.68 4.35
N ALA A 75 -1.44 -16.43 5.45
CA ALA A 75 -2.29 -17.62 5.49
C ALA A 75 -3.76 -17.28 5.20
N ALA A 76 -4.25 -16.20 5.80
CA ALA A 76 -5.61 -15.71 5.62
C ALA A 76 -5.92 -15.33 4.15
N VAL A 77 -5.03 -14.58 3.51
CA VAL A 77 -5.29 -14.03 2.17
C VAL A 77 -4.90 -14.97 1.04
N ASN A 78 -4.07 -16.00 1.27
CA ASN A 78 -3.58 -16.88 0.20
C ASN A 78 -4.68 -17.46 -0.73
N PRO A 79 -5.84 -17.95 -0.23
CA PRO A 79 -6.93 -18.38 -1.11
C PRO A 79 -7.51 -17.23 -1.95
N LEU A 80 -7.52 -16.01 -1.42
CA LEU A 80 -8.00 -14.81 -2.11
C LEU A 80 -7.02 -14.36 -3.19
N LEU A 81 -5.71 -14.41 -2.89
CA LEU A 81 -4.66 -14.13 -3.86
C LEU A 81 -4.77 -15.03 -5.09
N ALA A 82 -5.06 -16.32 -4.87
CA ALA A 82 -5.27 -17.25 -5.97
C ALA A 82 -6.54 -16.93 -6.79
N ARG A 83 -7.67 -16.74 -6.12
CA ARG A 83 -8.96 -16.51 -6.81
C ARG A 83 -9.05 -15.16 -7.52
N VAL A 84 -8.52 -14.10 -6.90
CA VAL A 84 -8.70 -12.72 -7.39
C VAL A 84 -7.55 -12.29 -8.29
N PHE A 85 -6.32 -12.65 -7.94
CA PHE A 85 -5.10 -12.17 -8.61
C PHE A 85 -4.43 -13.24 -9.46
N GLY A 86 -4.95 -14.47 -9.47
CA GLY A 86 -4.37 -15.58 -10.24
C GLY A 86 -3.01 -16.03 -9.71
N MET A 87 -2.68 -15.72 -8.45
CA MET A 87 -1.41 -16.15 -7.86
C MET A 87 -1.47 -17.64 -7.50
N PRO A 88 -0.51 -18.47 -7.95
CA PRO A 88 -0.50 -19.89 -7.60
C PRO A 88 -0.54 -20.12 -6.08
N ALA A 89 -1.60 -20.77 -5.59
CA ALA A 89 -1.81 -21.01 -4.16
C ALA A 89 -0.74 -21.93 -3.54
N HIS A 90 -0.20 -22.85 -4.35
CA HIS A 90 0.77 -23.87 -3.94
C HIS A 90 2.21 -23.34 -3.85
N LEU A 91 2.51 -22.19 -4.45
CA LEU A 91 3.84 -21.62 -4.38
C LEU A 91 4.05 -20.89 -3.05
N PRO A 92 5.22 -21.07 -2.40
CA PRO A 92 5.55 -20.34 -1.19
C PRO A 92 5.49 -18.83 -1.40
N LYS A 93 5.05 -18.11 -0.37
CA LYS A 93 4.90 -16.66 -0.38
C LYS A 93 5.74 -16.07 0.73
N THR A 94 6.42 -14.98 0.43
CA THR A 94 7.10 -14.16 1.43
C THR A 94 6.33 -12.88 1.63
N LEU A 95 6.30 -12.40 2.87
CA LEU A 95 5.78 -11.09 3.21
C LEU A 95 6.92 -10.20 3.69
N PHE A 96 7.01 -9.01 3.11
CA PHE A 96 7.77 -7.89 3.65
C PHE A 96 6.79 -6.80 4.03
N GLY A 97 6.95 -6.17 5.19
CA GLY A 97 6.06 -5.10 5.58
C GLY A 97 6.52 -4.35 6.82
N PHE A 98 5.84 -3.24 7.09
CA PHE A 98 6.15 -2.30 8.15
C PHE A 98 4.87 -1.61 8.63
N PHE A 99 4.84 -1.21 9.90
CA PHE A 99 3.99 -0.12 10.32
C PHE A 99 4.51 1.17 9.70
N ALA A 100 3.59 2.07 9.36
CA ALA A 100 3.91 3.34 8.73
C ALA A 100 3.07 4.47 9.33
N LEU A 101 3.71 5.61 9.58
CA LEU A 101 3.09 6.87 9.99
C LEU A 101 3.51 7.96 9.01
N ALA A 102 2.53 8.58 8.36
CA ALA A 102 2.81 9.77 7.56
C ALA A 102 3.05 10.95 8.49
N THR A 103 4.19 11.62 8.37
CA THR A 103 4.60 12.71 9.28
C THR A 103 5.09 13.95 8.56
N GLN A 104 5.30 13.89 7.25
CA GLN A 104 5.91 14.97 6.48
C GLN A 104 4.87 15.80 5.72
N ALA A 105 4.97 17.12 5.84
CA ALA A 105 4.21 18.08 5.07
C ALA A 105 4.73 18.18 3.61
N PRO A 106 3.94 18.71 2.65
CA PRO A 106 4.35 18.78 1.25
C PRO A 106 5.67 19.51 1.02
N GLU A 107 6.02 20.50 1.84
CA GLU A 107 7.23 21.31 1.71
C GLU A 107 8.51 20.52 2.02
N GLU A 108 8.38 19.40 2.75
CA GLU A 108 9.47 18.51 3.12
C GLU A 108 9.72 17.40 2.08
N LEU A 109 8.83 17.29 1.09
CA LEU A 109 8.83 16.22 0.10
C LEU A 109 9.53 16.62 -1.20
N GLU A 110 10.29 15.69 -1.77
CA GLU A 110 10.79 15.79 -3.15
C GLU A 110 9.62 15.79 -4.15
N PRO A 111 9.76 16.41 -5.34
CA PRO A 111 8.72 16.40 -6.37
C PRO A 111 8.21 15.00 -6.74
N ILE A 112 9.10 13.99 -6.77
CA ILE A 112 8.74 12.60 -7.08
C ILE A 112 7.83 11.97 -6.00
N GLN A 113 7.85 12.47 -4.76
CA GLN A 113 6.98 12.01 -3.67
C GLN A 113 5.58 12.63 -3.73
N LYS A 114 5.37 13.61 -4.62
CA LYS A 114 4.11 14.36 -4.80
C LYS A 114 3.32 13.93 -6.03
N ILE A 115 3.70 12.80 -6.64
CA ILE A 115 2.96 12.16 -7.73
C ILE A 115 2.62 10.70 -7.39
N PRO A 116 1.60 10.10 -8.03
CA PRO A 116 1.33 8.67 -7.90
C PRO A 116 2.54 7.80 -8.24
N HIS A 117 2.65 6.66 -7.56
CA HIS A 117 3.75 5.72 -7.72
C HIS A 117 3.27 4.29 -7.98
N HIS A 118 4.20 3.42 -8.34
CA HIS A 118 4.07 1.97 -8.32
C HIS A 118 5.23 1.41 -7.49
N ASP A 119 5.01 0.37 -6.69
CA ASP A 119 6.04 -0.17 -5.80
C ASP A 119 7.00 -1.12 -6.52
N SER A 120 6.50 -1.83 -7.53
CA SER A 120 7.25 -2.83 -8.28
C SER A 120 6.66 -3.03 -9.66
N PRO A 121 7.49 -3.26 -10.70
CA PRO A 121 7.01 -3.63 -12.02
C PRO A 121 6.59 -5.10 -12.15
N ASP A 122 6.75 -5.91 -11.09
CA ASP A 122 6.33 -7.32 -11.12
C ASP A 122 4.80 -7.44 -11.02
N PRO A 123 4.10 -7.97 -12.04
CA PRO A 123 2.65 -8.12 -11.98
C PRO A 123 2.17 -9.09 -10.90
N PHE A 124 3.03 -9.96 -10.39
CA PHE A 124 2.69 -10.91 -9.32
C PHE A 124 3.05 -10.43 -7.92
N ARG A 125 3.65 -9.24 -7.76
CA ARG A 125 3.81 -8.65 -6.44
C ARG A 125 2.52 -7.95 -6.03
N ILE A 126 2.07 -8.24 -4.82
CA ILE A 126 0.83 -7.71 -4.25
C ILE A 126 1.17 -6.72 -3.15
N ALA A 127 0.52 -5.57 -3.17
CA ALA A 127 0.55 -4.58 -2.10
C ALA A 127 -0.70 -4.72 -1.24
N MET A 128 -0.52 -4.49 0.05
CA MET A 128 -1.58 -4.48 1.04
C MET A 128 -1.41 -3.26 1.96
N VAL A 129 -2.51 -2.55 2.19
CA VAL A 129 -2.58 -1.46 3.17
C VAL A 129 -3.69 -1.80 4.15
N HIS A 130 -3.33 -1.91 5.42
CA HIS A 130 -4.27 -2.12 6.52
C HIS A 130 -4.35 -0.85 7.37
N TYR A 131 -5.51 -0.19 7.36
CA TYR A 131 -5.72 1.06 8.09
C TYR A 131 -6.02 0.79 9.58
N LEU A 132 -5.20 1.36 10.46
CA LEU A 132 -5.27 1.16 11.91
C LEU A 132 -5.54 2.45 12.68
N CYS A 133 -5.83 3.54 11.97
CA CYS A 133 -6.27 4.80 12.56
C CYS A 133 -7.78 5.02 12.40
N ARG A 134 -8.31 5.93 13.21
CA ARG A 134 -9.73 6.29 13.30
C ARG A 134 -9.92 7.76 12.97
N ASP A 135 -11.14 8.11 12.56
CA ASP A 135 -11.59 9.50 12.42
C ASP A 135 -10.68 10.38 11.54
N MET A 136 -10.08 9.80 10.51
CA MET A 136 -9.22 10.49 9.54
C MET A 136 -9.80 10.39 8.14
N ALA A 137 -9.63 11.47 7.37
CA ALA A 137 -9.93 11.49 5.95
C ALA A 137 -8.81 10.81 5.13
N GLY A 138 -9.05 10.73 3.81
CA GLY A 138 -8.10 10.14 2.87
C GLY A 138 -8.33 8.64 2.68
N GLY A 139 -7.26 7.93 2.32
CA GLY A 139 -7.33 6.54 1.89
C GLY A 139 -6.23 6.24 0.88
N THR A 140 -6.50 5.35 -0.06
CA THR A 140 -5.61 5.07 -1.19
C THR A 140 -6.36 5.32 -2.49
N ALA A 141 -5.85 6.25 -3.28
CA ALA A 141 -6.34 6.54 -4.63
C ALA A 141 -5.52 5.82 -5.68
N PHE A 142 -6.17 5.49 -6.79
CA PHE A 142 -5.58 4.83 -7.94
C PHE A 142 -5.68 5.75 -9.16
N PHE A 143 -4.65 5.74 -10.00
CA PHE A 143 -4.47 6.75 -11.03
C PHE A 143 -4.21 6.16 -12.40
N ARG A 144 -4.57 6.94 -13.43
CA ARG A 144 -4.08 6.78 -14.80
C ARG A 144 -3.11 7.90 -15.10
N HIS A 145 -1.96 7.56 -15.65
CA HIS A 145 -1.02 8.56 -16.16
C HIS A 145 -1.49 9.07 -17.53
N LYS A 146 -1.78 10.37 -17.66
CA LYS A 146 -2.45 10.98 -18.81
C LYS A 146 -1.67 10.82 -20.11
N ALA A 147 -0.36 11.09 -20.10
CA ALA A 147 0.46 11.06 -21.32
C ALA A 147 0.61 9.64 -21.90
N THR A 148 0.81 8.64 -21.04
CA THR A 148 1.01 7.24 -21.47
C THR A 148 -0.29 6.43 -21.56
N GLY A 149 -1.35 6.87 -20.89
CA GLY A 149 -2.58 6.10 -20.68
C GLY A 149 -2.46 4.92 -19.70
N PHE A 150 -1.29 4.70 -19.09
CA PHE A 150 -1.06 3.55 -18.21
C PHE A 150 -1.78 3.70 -16.87
N GLU A 151 -2.38 2.60 -16.40
CA GLU A 151 -2.92 2.45 -15.05
C GLU A 151 -2.03 1.51 -14.23
N GLY A 152 -1.40 0.52 -14.88
CA GLY A 152 -0.32 -0.29 -14.34
C GLY A 152 0.99 -0.13 -15.12
N VAL A 153 2.11 -0.11 -14.39
CA VAL A 153 3.47 0.03 -14.92
C VAL A 153 4.26 -1.25 -14.66
N ASP A 154 4.10 -2.24 -15.53
CA ASP A 154 4.88 -3.48 -15.49
C ASP A 154 6.30 -3.30 -16.08
N ALA A 155 7.09 -4.37 -16.09
CA ALA A 155 8.47 -4.34 -16.59
C ALA A 155 8.59 -3.88 -18.05
N ARG A 156 7.58 -4.13 -18.90
CA ARG A 156 7.57 -3.73 -20.32
C ARG A 156 7.27 -2.24 -20.47
N ARG A 157 6.43 -1.69 -19.59
CA ARG A 157 5.99 -0.28 -19.62
C ARG A 157 6.92 0.65 -18.86
N ARG A 158 7.70 0.12 -17.92
CA ARG A 158 8.50 0.92 -16.98
C ARG A 158 9.43 1.93 -17.63
N ALA A 159 10.15 1.56 -18.68
CA ALA A 159 11.09 2.47 -19.34
C ALA A 159 10.37 3.71 -19.89
N ALA A 160 9.32 3.49 -20.70
CA ALA A 160 8.52 4.57 -21.29
C ALA A 160 7.82 5.44 -20.22
N TYR A 161 7.31 4.82 -19.15
CA TYR A 161 6.70 5.55 -18.04
C TYR A 161 7.72 6.45 -17.32
N VAL A 162 8.87 5.89 -16.94
CA VAL A 162 9.90 6.62 -16.18
C VAL A 162 10.47 7.77 -17.00
N GLU A 163 10.73 7.56 -18.28
CA GLU A 163 11.21 8.61 -19.19
C GLU A 163 10.22 9.77 -19.26
N GLN A 164 8.94 9.47 -19.54
CA GLN A 164 7.92 10.49 -19.64
C GLN A 164 7.68 11.24 -18.32
N ALA A 165 7.59 10.51 -17.20
CA ALA A 165 7.39 11.12 -15.88
C ALA A 165 8.59 11.99 -15.45
N ALA A 166 9.82 11.62 -15.84
CA ALA A 166 11.01 12.42 -15.57
C ALA A 166 10.97 13.76 -16.32
N LEU A 167 10.61 13.75 -17.61
CA LEU A 167 10.46 14.98 -18.40
C LEU A 167 9.40 15.92 -17.81
N GLU A 168 8.29 15.35 -17.34
CA GLU A 168 7.21 16.13 -16.71
C GLU A 168 7.62 16.73 -15.36
N LEU A 169 8.36 15.98 -14.54
CA LEU A 169 8.90 16.47 -13.28
C LEU A 169 9.98 17.53 -13.49
N GLU A 170 10.82 17.40 -14.53
CA GLU A 170 11.79 18.43 -14.90
C GLU A 170 11.07 19.72 -15.34
N ALA A 171 10.03 19.60 -16.17
CA ALA A 171 9.29 20.74 -16.69
C ALA A 171 8.44 21.47 -15.64
N SER A 172 7.85 20.73 -14.68
CA SER A 172 6.79 21.26 -13.81
C SER A 172 6.84 20.83 -12.35
N GLY A 173 7.77 19.96 -11.95
CA GLY A 173 7.84 19.40 -10.60
C GLY A 173 8.09 20.43 -9.50
N ALA A 174 8.75 21.55 -9.82
CA ALA A 174 8.94 22.67 -8.88
C ALA A 174 7.62 23.34 -8.47
N GLY A 175 6.55 23.18 -9.27
CA GLY A 175 5.21 23.70 -8.97
C GLY A 175 4.36 22.77 -8.09
N LEU A 176 4.85 21.57 -7.74
CA LEU A 176 4.11 20.64 -6.88
C LEU A 176 4.24 21.05 -5.40
N THR A 177 3.17 21.63 -4.87
CA THR A 177 3.11 22.18 -3.50
C THR A 177 2.18 21.43 -2.55
N ARG A 178 1.56 20.33 -2.99
CA ARG A 178 0.61 19.54 -2.21
C ARG A 178 1.04 18.09 -2.14
N HIS A 179 0.48 17.35 -1.17
CA HIS A 179 0.45 15.89 -1.28
C HIS A 179 -0.37 15.48 -2.51
N VAL A 180 -0.22 14.23 -2.94
CA VAL A 180 -1.05 13.70 -4.03
C VAL A 180 -2.53 13.83 -3.67
N ASN A 181 -3.32 14.30 -4.63
CA ASN A 181 -4.77 14.46 -4.60
C ASN A 181 -5.37 14.26 -6.02
N ASP A 182 -6.67 14.45 -6.18
CA ASP A 182 -7.37 14.27 -7.46
C ASP A 182 -7.04 15.34 -8.52
N GLU A 183 -6.44 16.46 -8.12
CA GLU A 183 -5.94 17.53 -8.99
C GLU A 183 -4.46 17.36 -9.41
N THR A 184 -3.80 16.28 -8.99
CA THR A 184 -2.37 16.07 -9.26
C THR A 184 -2.08 16.12 -10.77
N PRO A 185 -1.22 17.05 -11.26
CA PRO A 185 -0.92 17.21 -12.68
C PRO A 185 -0.46 15.92 -13.33
N ASN A 186 -0.77 15.74 -14.63
CA ASN A 186 -0.43 14.55 -15.43
C ASN A 186 -1.09 13.23 -15.01
N PHE A 187 -1.84 13.21 -13.91
CA PHE A 187 -2.58 12.04 -13.46
C PHE A 187 -4.09 12.31 -13.43
N GLU A 188 -4.87 11.25 -13.63
CA GLU A 188 -6.32 11.21 -13.48
C GLU A 188 -6.63 10.20 -12.37
N GLN A 189 -7.32 10.60 -11.31
CA GLN A 189 -7.82 9.65 -10.32
C GLN A 189 -8.94 8.81 -10.94
N ILE A 190 -8.79 7.49 -10.95
CA ILE A 190 -9.71 6.55 -11.61
C ILE A 190 -10.45 5.64 -10.63
N ASP A 191 -9.95 5.50 -9.39
CA ASP A 191 -10.62 4.80 -8.30
C ASP A 191 -10.07 5.30 -6.96
N PHE A 192 -10.78 5.05 -5.88
CA PHE A 192 -10.43 5.45 -4.52
C PHE A 192 -10.98 4.45 -3.51
N ALA A 193 -10.11 3.95 -2.63
CA ALA A 193 -10.49 3.20 -1.44
C ALA A 193 -10.40 4.13 -0.22
N PRO A 194 -11.54 4.59 0.32
CA PRO A 194 -11.52 5.46 1.49
C PRO A 194 -10.93 4.71 2.69
N LEU A 195 -10.22 5.46 3.51
CA LEU A 195 -9.75 4.98 4.80
C LEU A 195 -10.94 4.58 5.65
N LYS A 196 -10.83 3.40 6.27
CA LYS A 196 -11.76 2.93 7.29
C LYS A 196 -10.95 2.13 8.30
N PHE A 197 -11.20 2.34 9.58
CA PHE A 197 -10.54 1.56 10.61
C PHE A 197 -10.72 0.04 10.39
N ASN A 198 -9.65 -0.75 10.56
CA ASN A 198 -9.63 -2.21 10.38
C ASN A 198 -10.00 -2.68 8.96
N ARG A 199 -9.81 -1.81 7.96
CA ARG A 199 -9.93 -2.16 6.53
C ARG A 199 -8.58 -2.56 5.98
N LEU A 200 -8.53 -3.72 5.35
CA LEU A 200 -7.43 -4.17 4.51
C LEU A 200 -7.81 -3.97 3.04
N ILE A 201 -6.96 -3.28 2.29
CA ILE A 201 -7.04 -3.25 0.83
C ILE A 201 -5.88 -4.04 0.23
N ILE A 202 -6.15 -4.71 -0.89
CA ILE A 202 -5.20 -5.59 -1.58
C ILE A 202 -5.27 -5.28 -3.07
N TYR A 203 -4.13 -4.99 -3.68
CA TYR A 203 -4.01 -4.63 -5.09
C TYR A 203 -2.63 -5.04 -5.64
N ARG A 204 -2.43 -4.96 -6.96
CA ARG A 204 -1.14 -5.27 -7.55
C ARG A 204 -0.16 -4.11 -7.39
N SER A 205 1.07 -4.39 -6.97
CA SER A 205 2.11 -3.38 -6.72
C SER A 205 2.50 -2.53 -7.93
N HIS A 206 2.21 -2.99 -9.14
CA HIS A 206 2.51 -2.26 -10.36
C HIS A 206 1.43 -1.24 -10.74
N VAL A 207 0.27 -1.23 -10.07
CA VAL A 207 -0.81 -0.26 -10.32
C VAL A 207 -0.41 1.10 -9.75
N LEU A 208 -0.63 2.17 -10.52
CA LEU A 208 -0.36 3.54 -10.08
C LEU A 208 -1.33 3.94 -8.97
N HIS A 209 -0.78 4.33 -7.82
CA HIS A 209 -1.55 4.65 -6.64
C HIS A 209 -0.83 5.67 -5.75
N SER A 210 -1.56 6.21 -4.78
CA SER A 210 -0.99 7.00 -3.69
C SER A 210 -1.88 6.98 -2.46
N GLY A 211 -1.27 7.12 -1.28
CA GLY A 211 -2.00 7.46 -0.08
C GLY A 211 -2.43 8.93 -0.13
N LEU A 212 -3.73 9.20 -0.02
CA LEU A 212 -4.21 10.57 0.12
C LEU A 212 -4.06 11.00 1.57
N LEU A 213 -3.29 12.07 1.79
CA LEU A 213 -2.92 12.58 3.11
C LEU A 213 -3.58 13.93 3.46
N GLU A 214 -4.29 14.55 2.52
CA GLU A 214 -5.04 15.77 2.80
C GLU A 214 -6.10 15.53 3.90
N GLY A 215 -6.04 16.32 4.96
CA GLY A 215 -6.89 16.15 6.14
C GLY A 215 -6.50 15.00 7.07
N ALA A 216 -5.38 14.30 6.82
CA ALA A 216 -4.84 13.32 7.75
C ALA A 216 -3.99 13.99 8.85
N SER A 217 -3.92 13.35 10.02
CA SER A 217 -3.01 13.75 11.09
C SER A 217 -1.58 13.34 10.76
N LEU A 218 -0.72 14.34 10.49
CA LEU A 218 0.71 14.14 10.24
C LEU A 218 1.47 14.11 11.58
N SER A 219 1.36 12.97 12.28
CA SER A 219 1.92 12.79 13.61
C SER A 219 2.79 11.54 13.69
N ALA A 220 3.89 11.65 14.42
CA ALA A 220 4.77 10.53 14.76
C ALA A 220 4.22 9.65 15.90
N ASP A 221 3.14 10.07 16.57
CA ASP A 221 2.48 9.29 17.61
C ASP A 221 1.47 8.29 16.98
N PRO A 222 1.67 6.96 17.12
CA PRO A 222 0.76 5.96 16.58
C PRO A 222 -0.69 6.05 17.08
N ALA A 223 -0.93 6.67 18.25
CA ALA A 223 -2.27 6.82 18.81
C ALA A 223 -3.13 7.85 18.05
N VAL A 224 -2.49 8.85 17.42
CA VAL A 224 -3.18 9.99 16.79
C VAL A 224 -2.74 10.25 15.35
N GLY A 225 -1.70 9.59 14.86
CA GLY A 225 -1.23 9.67 13.48
C GLY A 225 -1.94 8.69 12.55
N ARG A 226 -1.77 8.89 11.24
CA ARG A 226 -2.33 7.99 10.22
C ARG A 226 -1.57 6.66 10.19
N LEU A 227 -1.82 5.81 11.19
CA LEU A 227 -1.20 4.50 11.34
C LEU A 227 -1.74 3.50 10.31
N THR A 228 -0.81 2.88 9.58
CA THR A 228 -1.11 1.77 8.66
C THR A 228 -0.11 0.64 8.83
N ALA A 229 -0.55 -0.60 8.61
CA ALA A 229 0.35 -1.72 8.32
C ALA A 229 0.41 -1.92 6.80
N ASN A 230 1.56 -1.57 6.22
CA ASN A 230 1.82 -1.72 4.78
C ASN A 230 2.65 -2.99 4.55
N SER A 231 2.21 -3.82 3.62
CA SER A 231 2.89 -5.09 3.36
C SER A 231 2.82 -5.51 1.90
N PHE A 232 3.78 -6.32 1.52
CA PHE A 232 4.02 -6.77 0.17
C PHE A 232 4.19 -8.28 0.16
N ILE A 233 3.43 -8.95 -0.70
CA ILE A 233 3.52 -10.39 -0.89
C ILE A 233 4.18 -10.67 -2.23
N ASP A 234 5.28 -11.40 -2.19
CA ASP A 234 5.96 -11.94 -3.36
C ASP A 234 5.74 -13.46 -3.42
N ILE A 235 5.74 -14.01 -4.64
CA ILE A 235 5.82 -15.45 -4.84
C ILE A 235 7.29 -15.84 -4.90
N GLN A 236 7.69 -16.84 -4.13
CA GLN A 236 8.99 -17.49 -4.34
C GLN A 236 8.91 -18.28 -5.64
N ARG A 237 9.47 -17.71 -6.70
CA ARG A 237 9.64 -18.43 -7.97
C ARG A 237 10.88 -19.32 -7.82
N PRO A 238 10.83 -20.58 -8.27
CA PRO A 238 12.06 -21.35 -8.47
C PRO A 238 13.00 -20.50 -9.34
N ALA A 239 14.29 -20.47 -9.01
CA ALA A 239 15.26 -19.86 -9.90
C ALA A 239 15.05 -20.44 -11.30
N GLN A 240 14.81 -19.60 -12.29
CA GLN A 240 14.82 -20.06 -13.67
C GLN A 240 16.24 -20.58 -13.91
N SER A 241 16.38 -21.90 -14.08
CA SER A 241 17.59 -22.47 -14.66
C SER A 241 17.74 -21.80 -16.02
N LEU A 242 18.74 -20.93 -16.14
CA LEU A 242 19.18 -20.40 -17.42
C LEU A 242 19.60 -21.62 -18.25
N SER A 243 18.73 -22.03 -19.18
CA SER A 243 19.03 -22.99 -20.23
C SER A 243 19.59 -22.28 -21.44
#